data_AF-A0A6H2NUL0-F1
#
_entry.id   AF-A0A6H2NUL0-F1
#
_cell.length_a   1.000
_cell.length_b   1.000
_cell.length_c   1.000
_cell.angle_alpha   90.00
_cell.angle_beta   90.00
_cell.angle_gamma   90.00
#
_symmetry.space_group_name_H-M   'P 1'
#
loop_
_entity.id
_entity.type
_entity.pdbx_description
1 polymer ?
#
loop_
_entity_poly.entity_id
_entity_poly.type
_entity_poly.pdbx_seq_one_letter_code
_entity_poly.pdbx_strand_id
1 'polypeptide(L)' 'MTNGQGPKNFIKMHGTGNSFVIIDSRSANNLDWNYRQIADQGSCDQVIIITMSNAANCF' A
#
# COMPACT_ATOMS: atom_id res chain seq x y z
N MET A 1 25.16 7.74 0.32
CA MET A 1 24.08 7.69 -0.69
C MET A 1 22.85 7.08 -0.03
N THR A 2 22.10 7.88 0.73
CA THR A 2 20.84 7.46 1.36
C THR A 2 19.72 7.88 0.44
N ASN A 3 19.32 6.96 -0.46
CA ASN A 3 18.22 7.20 -1.38
C ASN A 3 16.92 7.19 -0.57
N GLY A 4 16.44 8.38 -0.23
CA GLY A 4 15.14 8.59 0.42
C GLY A 4 14.01 8.22 -0.53
N GLN A 5 13.72 6.94 -0.67
CA GLN A 5 12.44 6.45 -1.15
C GLN A 5 11.59 6.07 0.05
N GLY A 6 11.15 7.09 0.80
CA GLY A 6 9.93 6.92 1.60
C GLY A 6 8.79 6.61 0.64
N PRO A 7 7.84 5.71 0.96
CA PRO A 7 6.85 5.29 -0.02
C PRO A 7 5.89 6.47 -0.25
N LYS A 8 6.09 7.24 -1.32
CA LYS A 8 5.38 8.51 -1.55
C LYS A 8 3.91 8.34 -1.95
N ASN A 9 3.42 7.12 -2.20
CA ASN A 9 2.10 6.85 -2.78
C ASN A 9 1.34 5.76 -2.00
N PHE A 10 1.09 5.96 -0.72
CA PHE A 10 0.03 5.21 -0.04
C PHE A 10 -1.05 6.14 0.46
N ILE A 11 -2.30 5.72 0.26
CA ILE A 11 -3.46 6.44 0.77
C ILE A 11 -3.81 5.85 2.13
N LYS A 12 -3.72 6.66 3.19
CA LYS A 12 -4.21 6.28 4.51
C LYS A 12 -5.72 6.47 4.55
N MET A 13 -6.43 5.45 5.02
CA MET A 13 -7.88 5.43 5.17
C MET A 13 -8.24 4.86 6.55
N HIS A 14 -9.46 5.14 7.02
CA HIS A 14 -9.99 4.64 8.28
C HIS A 14 -11.43 4.15 8.10
N GLY A 15 -11.80 3.03 8.72
CA GLY A 15 -13.14 2.46 8.64
C GLY A 15 -13.40 1.42 9.73
N THR A 16 -14.58 1.47 10.34
CA THR A 16 -15.05 0.49 11.34
C THR A 16 -14.06 0.25 12.49
N GLY A 17 -13.37 1.30 12.93
CA GLY A 17 -12.37 1.23 14.01
C GLY A 17 -10.97 0.76 13.58
N ASN A 18 -10.78 0.40 12.31
CA ASN A 18 -9.49 0.01 11.75
C ASN A 18 -8.92 1.12 10.87
N SER A 19 -7.60 1.22 10.86
CA SER A 19 -6.84 2.09 9.98
C SER A 19 -6.08 1.25 8.96
N PHE A 20 -6.07 1.68 7.71
CA PHE A 20 -5.43 0.93 6.65
C PHE A 20 -4.73 1.83 5.64
N VAL A 21 -3.71 1.26 5.03
CA VAL A 21 -2.95 1.85 3.93
C VAL A 21 -3.29 1.09 2.66
N ILE A 22 -3.72 1.82 1.62
CA ILE A 22 -3.89 1.27 0.27
C ILE A 22 -2.68 1.62 -0.59
N ILE A 23 -2.16 0.59 -1.25
CA ILE A 23 -1.07 0.66 -2.22
C ILE A 23 -1.62 0.25 -3.59
N ASP A 24 -1.51 1.15 -4.57
CA ASP A 24 -1.80 0.83 -5.97
C ASP A 24 -0.54 0.30 -6.66
N SER A 25 -0.49 -1.00 -6.94
CA SER A 25 0.59 -1.67 -7.68
C SER A 25 0.16 -2.11 -9.08
N ARG A 26 -0.98 -1.60 -9.60
CA ARG A 26 -1.49 -2.00 -10.91
C ARG A 26 -0.55 -1.67 -12.07
N SER A 27 0.20 -0.59 -11.96
CA SER A 27 1.14 -0.13 -12.98
C SER A 27 2.56 -0.70 -12.83
N ALA A 28 3.00 -0.94 -11.58
CA ALA A 28 4.36 -1.36 -11.29
C ALA A 28 4.51 -2.89 -11.19
N ASN A 29 3.42 -3.61 -10.87
CA ASN A 29 3.40 -5.04 -10.55
C ASN A 29 4.53 -5.48 -9.59
N ASN A 30 4.96 -4.56 -8.72
CA ASN A 30 6.05 -4.77 -7.79
C ASN A 30 5.44 -4.98 -6.40
N LEU A 31 5.76 -6.13 -5.80
CA LEU A 31 5.30 -6.57 -4.48
C LEU A 31 6.46 -6.72 -3.49
N ASP A 32 7.69 -6.36 -3.86
CA ASP A 32 8.85 -6.49 -2.98
C ASP A 32 8.98 -5.27 -2.05
N TRP A 33 7.96 -5.05 -1.22
CA TRP A 33 7.89 -3.90 -0.32
C TRP A 33 7.93 -4.37 1.14
N ASN A 34 8.54 -3.55 1.99
CA ASN A 34 8.53 -3.81 3.42
C ASN A 34 7.19 -3.38 4.05
N TYR A 35 6.19 -4.24 3.94
CA TYR A 35 4.83 -3.97 4.41
C TYR A 35 4.73 -3.65 5.90
N ARG A 36 5.59 -4.28 6.72
CA ARG A 36 5.65 -4.01 8.15
C ARG A 36 6.08 -2.56 8.41
N GLN A 37 7.16 -2.13 7.76
CA GLN A 37 7.63 -0.75 7.87
C GLN A 37 6.58 0.26 7.38
N ILE A 38 5.83 -0.08 6.32
CA ILE A 38 4.74 0.77 5.82
C ILE A 38 3.61 0.87 6.85
N ALA A 39 3.22 -0.25 7.47
CA ALA A 39 2.20 -0.25 8.51
C ALA A 39 2.63 0.60 9.73
N ASP A 40 3.89 0.45 10.15
CA ASP A 40 4.47 1.20 11.26
C ASP A 40 4.52 2.72 10.95
N GLN A 41 4.98 3.11 9.76
CA GLN A 41 5.01 4.52 9.32
C GLN A 41 3.61 5.11 9.14
N GLY A 42 2.69 4.32 8.60
CA GLY A 42 1.30 4.69 8.41
C GLY A 42 0.52 4.74 9.72
N SER A 43 1.04 4.19 10.82
CA SER A 43 0.31 3.90 12.06
C SER A 43 -1.05 3.30 11.69
N CYS A 44 -1.01 2.15 11.01
CA CYS A 44 -2.18 1.45 10.52
C CYS A 44 -2.19 -0.04 10.85
N ASP A 45 -3.38 -0.59 11.02
CA ASP A 45 -3.62 -1.98 11.39
C ASP A 45 -3.47 -2.93 10.20
N GLN A 46 -3.67 -2.41 8.97
CA GLN A 46 -3.72 -3.22 7.76
C GLN A 46 -3.06 -2.52 6.56
N VAL A 47 -2.39 -3.31 5.73
CA VAL A 47 -1.90 -2.90 4.42
C VAL A 47 -2.68 -3.66 3.34
N ILE A 48 -3.29 -2.93 2.41
CA ILE A 48 -4.06 -3.47 1.28
C ILE A 48 -3.33 -3.12 -0.01
N ILE A 49 -3.08 -4.13 -0.83
CA ILE A 49 -2.36 -3.96 -2.10
C ILE A 49 -3.32 -4.27 -3.24
N ILE A 50 -3.46 -3.32 -4.16
CA ILE A 50 -4.26 -3.48 -5.37
C ILE A 50 -3.30 -3.89 -6.49
N THR A 51 -3.51 -5.09 -7.03
CA THR A 51 -2.80 -5.60 -8.21
C THR A 51 -3.73 -5.67 -9.41
N MET A 52 -3.16 -5.66 -10.62
CA MET A 52 -3.93 -5.91 -11.83
C MET A 52 -4.53 -7.32 -11.79
N SER A 53 -5.81 -7.42 -12.12
CA SER A 53 -6.50 -8.70 -12.27
C SER A 53 -7.40 -8.62 -13.49
N ASN A 54 -7.26 -9.60 -14.40
CA ASN A 54 -8.13 -9.73 -15.57
C ASN A 54 -9.51 -10.30 -15.21
N ALA A 55 -9.67 -10.81 -13.99
CA ALA A 55 -10.93 -11.40 -13.50
C ALA A 55 -11.77 -10.41 -12.68
N ALA A 56 -11.24 -9.22 -12.38
CA ALA A 56 -11.90 -8.21 -11.58
C ALA A 56 -11.87 -6.85 -12.27
N ASN A 57 -12.87 -6.00 -12.00
CA ASN A 57 -12.94 -4.65 -12.55
C ASN A 57 -11.96 -3.73 -11.79
N CYS A 58 -10.67 -3.84 -12.10
CA CYS A 58 -9.59 -3.11 -11.44
C CYS A 58 -9.00 -1.99 -12.32
N PHE A 59 -9.80 -1.37 -13.20
CA PHE A 59 -9.37 -0.27 -14.09
C PHE A 59 -9.14 1.05 -13.34
#